data_AF-Q6CE95-F1
#
_entry.id   AF-Q6CE95-F1
#
_cell.length_a   1.000
_cell.length_b   1.000
_cell.length_c   1.000
_cell.angle_alpha   90.00
_cell.angle_beta   90.00
_cell.angle_gamma   90.00
#
_symmetry.space_group_name_H-M   'P 1'
#
loop_
_entity.id
_entity.type
_entity.pdbx_description
1 polymer ?
#
loop_
_entity_poly.entity_id
_entity_poly.type
_entity_poly.pdbx_seq_one_letter_code
_entity_poly.pdbx_strand_id
1 'polypeptide(L)'
;MCTNTETPKADVSKGILAENTTLRETPGNISSDDNDDNASVDSFGSDEVAREQSKYKDDKIEDVDALAKEMEQCYLEAVEEMKELEKLVPRFKALDKKTEKLFKYYFGGPWMSHRERIFEERPNSGYNVLGEDCIFDFYGDLNNLAKQNLKEMTLYLTDKKDF
;
A
#
# COMPACT_ATOMS: atom_id res chain seq x y z
N MET A 1 -21.50 -12.05 -49.39
CA MET A 1 -20.99 -13.31 -48.80
C MET A 1 -20.32 -12.91 -47.49
N CYS A 2 -21.02 -12.89 -46.34
CA CYS A 2 -21.21 -14.02 -45.40
C CYS A 2 -19.88 -14.80 -45.23
N THR A 3 -19.21 -14.80 -44.07
CA THR A 3 -19.73 -15.23 -42.77
C THR A 3 -19.00 -14.62 -41.57
N ASN A 4 -19.79 -14.27 -40.55
CA ASN A 4 -19.41 -14.12 -39.16
C ASN A 4 -18.85 -15.44 -38.59
N THR A 5 -17.91 -15.35 -37.66
CA THR A 5 -17.71 -16.39 -36.63
C THR A 5 -17.56 -15.72 -35.27
N GLU A 6 -18.62 -15.90 -34.50
CA GLU A 6 -18.83 -15.51 -33.11
C GLU A 6 -18.46 -16.68 -32.16
N THR A 7 -17.86 -16.32 -31.01
CA THR A 7 -17.91 -16.93 -29.66
C THR A 7 -17.43 -18.40 -29.42
N PRO A 8 -17.06 -18.83 -28.17
CA PRO A 8 -17.64 -18.44 -26.87
C PRO A 8 -16.72 -18.13 -25.66
N LYS A 9 -17.41 -17.54 -24.67
CA LYS A 9 -17.04 -17.27 -23.28
C LYS A 9 -16.72 -18.56 -22.51
N ALA A 10 -15.75 -18.49 -21.60
CA ALA A 10 -15.62 -19.42 -20.50
C ALA A 10 -15.93 -18.71 -19.18
N ASP A 11 -17.08 -19.10 -18.63
CA ASP A 11 -17.55 -18.87 -17.27
C ASP A 11 -16.90 -19.92 -16.37
N VAL A 12 -16.22 -19.50 -15.30
CA VAL A 12 -15.87 -20.39 -14.19
C VAL A 12 -16.31 -19.73 -12.90
N SER A 13 -17.58 -19.95 -12.62
CA SER A 13 -18.21 -19.86 -11.32
C SER A 13 -17.58 -20.80 -10.28
N LYS A 14 -17.58 -20.30 -9.03
CA LYS A 14 -17.66 -21.01 -7.73
C LYS A 14 -16.40 -21.62 -7.11
N GLY A 15 -16.07 -21.09 -5.93
CA GLY A 15 -15.20 -21.69 -4.92
C GLY A 15 -15.28 -20.93 -3.60
N ILE A 16 -16.42 -21.02 -2.91
CA ILE A 16 -16.59 -20.64 -1.51
C ILE A 16 -16.07 -21.80 -0.66
N LEU A 17 -15.12 -21.55 0.25
CA LEU A 17 -14.82 -22.38 1.43
C LEU A 17 -14.19 -21.44 2.47
N ALA A 18 -14.94 -21.03 3.49
CA ALA A 18 -15.28 -21.74 4.72
C ALA A 18 -14.29 -21.36 5.84
N GLU A 19 -14.87 -20.69 6.82
CA GLU A 19 -14.31 -20.27 8.10
C GLU A 19 -13.69 -21.46 8.83
N ASN A 20 -12.58 -21.24 9.54
CA ASN A 20 -12.13 -22.13 10.59
C ASN A 20 -11.70 -21.33 11.81
N THR A 21 -12.74 -20.90 12.54
CA THR A 21 -12.68 -20.48 13.94
C THR A 21 -12.21 -21.66 14.78
N THR A 22 -11.00 -21.59 15.34
CA THR A 22 -10.58 -22.54 16.37
C THR A 22 -10.54 -21.84 17.71
N LEU A 23 -11.60 -22.06 18.48
CA LEU A 23 -11.67 -21.85 19.92
C LEU A 23 -10.54 -22.63 20.59
N ARG A 24 -9.70 -21.95 21.38
CA ARG A 24 -8.76 -22.61 22.27
C ARG A 24 -9.18 -22.34 23.70
N GLU A 25 -9.49 -23.45 24.38
CA GLU A 25 -9.94 -23.52 25.76
C GLU A 25 -8.88 -22.99 26.74
N THR A 26 -9.37 -22.30 27.75
CA THR A 26 -8.70 -21.93 28.99
C THR A 26 -8.38 -23.17 29.83
N PRO A 27 -7.27 -23.14 30.59
CA PRO A 27 -7.37 -23.66 31.94
C PRO A 27 -6.72 -22.74 32.99
N GLY A 28 -7.41 -22.65 34.13
CA GLY A 28 -6.76 -22.82 35.43
C GLY A 28 -6.17 -21.58 36.11
N ASN A 29 -7.03 -20.86 36.82
CA ASN A 29 -6.90 -20.51 38.25
C ASN A 29 -5.48 -20.59 38.86
N ILE A 30 -4.86 -19.44 39.11
CA ILE A 30 -3.81 -19.28 40.13
C ILE A 30 -4.24 -18.16 41.08
N SER A 31 -4.15 -18.54 42.36
CA SER A 31 -4.50 -17.84 43.57
C SER A 31 -3.55 -16.68 43.88
N SER A 32 -4.11 -15.66 44.55
CA SER A 32 -3.55 -14.78 45.60
C SER A 32 -2.07 -14.38 45.51
N ASP A 33 -1.82 -13.07 45.47
CA ASP A 33 -1.30 -12.38 46.66
C ASP A 33 -1.39 -10.86 46.49
N ASP A 34 -1.78 -10.23 47.60
CA ASP A 34 -1.91 -8.80 47.80
C ASP A 34 -0.60 -8.06 47.51
N ASN A 35 -0.70 -6.96 46.77
CA ASN A 35 0.17 -5.79 46.94
C ASN A 35 -0.59 -4.56 46.47
N ASP A 36 -1.28 -3.94 47.42
CA ASP A 36 -1.70 -2.54 47.38
C ASP A 36 -0.45 -1.64 47.33
N ASP A 37 0.09 -1.47 46.12
CA ASP A 37 0.92 -0.30 45.81
C ASP A 37 0.02 0.73 45.14
N ASN A 38 -0.53 1.61 45.98
CA ASN A 38 -1.22 2.84 45.61
C ASN A 38 -0.26 3.74 44.83
N ALA A 39 -0.12 3.45 43.54
CA ALA A 39 0.48 4.34 42.58
C ALA A 39 -0.41 5.57 42.45
N SER A 40 0.04 6.66 43.08
CA SER A 40 -0.42 8.02 42.87
C SER A 40 -0.58 8.28 41.38
N VAL A 41 -1.82 8.16 40.88
CA VAL A 41 -2.18 8.53 39.52
C VAL A 41 -1.96 10.03 39.43
N ASP A 42 -0.90 10.42 38.74
CA ASP A 42 -0.57 11.79 38.43
C ASP A 42 -1.79 12.46 37.78
N SER A 43 -2.49 13.26 38.59
CA SER A 43 -3.60 14.14 38.21
C SER A 43 -3.07 15.36 37.43
N PHE A 44 -2.25 15.13 36.42
CA PHE A 44 -1.72 16.15 35.51
C PHE A 44 -2.23 15.85 34.10
N GLY A 45 -3.44 16.31 33.79
CA GLY A 45 -4.01 16.23 32.44
C GLY A 45 -5.52 16.43 32.36
N SER A 46 -6.26 16.13 33.44
CA SER A 46 -7.73 16.20 33.41
C SER A 46 -8.29 17.62 33.38
N ASP A 47 -7.64 18.58 34.02
CA ASP A 47 -8.09 19.99 34.06
C ASP A 47 -7.80 20.74 32.75
N GLU A 48 -6.77 20.34 31.99
CA GLU A 48 -6.38 20.99 30.74
C GLU A 48 -7.27 20.57 29.58
N VAL A 49 -7.54 19.25 29.46
CA VAL A 49 -8.50 18.71 28.48
C VAL A 49 -9.92 19.22 28.76
N ALA A 50 -10.33 19.31 30.03
CA ALA A 50 -11.62 19.86 30.40
C ALA A 50 -11.75 21.37 30.09
N ARG A 51 -10.65 22.13 30.25
CA ARG A 51 -10.60 23.55 29.86
C ARG A 51 -10.68 23.73 28.34
N GLU A 52 -10.02 22.90 27.55
CA GLU A 52 -10.11 22.98 26.09
C GLU A 52 -11.50 22.61 25.58
N GLN A 53 -12.11 21.53 26.10
CA GLN A 53 -13.47 21.15 25.71
C GLN A 53 -14.52 22.20 26.10
N SER A 54 -14.29 22.96 27.18
CA SER A 54 -15.22 24.02 27.59
C SER A 54 -15.32 25.18 26.59
N LYS A 55 -14.30 25.38 25.74
CA LYS A 55 -14.29 26.47 24.74
C LYS A 55 -15.31 26.27 23.62
N TYR A 56 -15.70 25.03 23.34
CA TYR A 56 -16.58 24.69 22.21
C TYR A 56 -18.05 24.50 22.63
N LYS A 57 -18.37 24.66 23.91
CA LYS A 57 -19.74 24.48 24.43
C LYS A 57 -20.74 25.51 23.94
N ASP A 58 -20.25 26.69 23.55
CA ASP A 58 -21.07 27.81 23.10
C ASP A 58 -21.14 27.91 21.56
N ASP A 59 -20.51 26.97 20.84
CA ASP A 59 -20.56 26.93 19.38
C ASP A 59 -22.01 26.68 18.91
N LYS A 60 -22.41 27.36 17.84
CA LYS A 60 -23.73 27.14 17.25
C LYS A 60 -23.77 25.75 16.64
N ILE A 61 -24.89 25.06 16.86
CA ILE A 61 -25.05 23.68 16.39
C ILE A 61 -24.92 23.57 14.87
N GLU A 62 -25.30 24.61 14.12
CA GLU A 62 -25.13 24.65 12.66
C GLU A 62 -23.67 24.71 12.24
N ASP A 63 -22.82 25.42 12.99
CA ASP A 63 -21.37 25.52 12.70
C ASP A 63 -20.67 24.19 13.03
N VAL A 64 -21.08 23.53 14.12
CA VAL A 64 -20.61 22.20 14.50
C VAL A 64 -21.00 21.15 13.45
N ASP A 65 -22.25 21.16 12.97
CA ASP A 65 -22.73 20.23 11.94
C ASP A 65 -22.01 20.44 10.60
N ALA A 66 -21.74 21.70 10.21
CA ALA A 66 -20.98 22.01 9.01
C ALA A 66 -19.54 21.46 9.10
N LEU A 67 -18.84 21.71 10.21
CA LEU A 67 -17.50 21.21 10.43
C LEU A 67 -17.46 19.67 10.50
N ALA A 68 -18.43 19.05 11.17
CA ALA A 68 -18.51 17.58 11.24
C ALA A 68 -18.66 16.95 9.85
N LYS A 69 -19.46 17.56 8.96
CA LYS A 69 -19.61 17.10 7.58
C LYS A 69 -18.33 17.27 6.77
N GLU A 70 -17.61 18.37 6.94
CA GLU A 70 -16.31 18.58 6.29
C GLU A 70 -15.29 17.52 6.74
N MET A 71 -15.21 17.26 8.05
CA MET A 71 -14.30 16.26 8.60
C MET A 71 -14.69 14.83 8.21
N GLU A 72 -15.98 14.51 8.12
CA GLU A 72 -16.46 13.22 7.60
C GLU A 72 -16.03 13.02 6.15
N GLN A 73 -16.20 14.04 5.29
CA GLN A 73 -15.77 13.96 3.90
C GLN A 73 -14.25 13.75 3.80
N CYS A 74 -13.46 14.50 4.57
CA CYS A 74 -12.01 14.34 4.66
C CYS A 74 -11.63 12.93 5.11
N TYR A 75 -12.30 12.37 6.12
CA TYR A 75 -12.08 11.00 6.59
C TYR A 75 -12.36 9.98 5.49
N LEU A 76 -13.48 10.09 4.78
CA LEU A 76 -13.85 9.17 3.71
C LEU A 76 -12.85 9.21 2.55
N GLU A 77 -12.37 10.41 2.18
CA GLU A 77 -11.32 10.59 1.17
C GLU A 77 -10.01 9.94 1.62
N ALA A 78 -9.57 10.19 2.86
CA ALA A 78 -8.36 9.60 3.41
C ALA A 78 -8.42 8.06 3.47
N VAL A 79 -9.57 7.49 3.82
CA VAL A 79 -9.79 6.04 3.82
C VAL A 79 -9.65 5.45 2.42
N GLU A 80 -10.14 6.13 1.38
CA GLU A 80 -10.02 5.65 0.02
C GLU A 80 -8.59 5.76 -0.51
N GLU A 81 -7.88 6.85 -0.21
CA GLU A 81 -6.46 6.99 -0.52
C GLU A 81 -5.62 5.90 0.14
N MET A 82 -5.90 5.56 1.41
CA MET A 82 -5.22 4.50 2.13
C MET A 82 -5.38 3.14 1.42
N LYS A 83 -6.57 2.80 0.92
CA LYS A 83 -6.79 1.56 0.16
C LYS A 83 -6.03 1.55 -1.16
N GLU A 84 -5.90 2.69 -1.84
CA GLU A 84 -5.08 2.76 -3.06
C GLU A 84 -3.58 2.58 -2.75
N LEU A 85 -3.09 3.15 -1.64
CA LEU A 85 -1.72 2.96 -1.17
C LEU A 85 -1.44 1.49 -0.81
N GLU A 86 -2.37 0.78 -0.16
CA GLU A 86 -2.24 -0.65 0.14
C GLU A 86 -2.04 -1.50 -1.12
N LYS A 87 -2.66 -1.12 -2.25
CA LYS A 87 -2.50 -1.80 -3.54
C LYS A 87 -1.12 -1.57 -4.16
N LEU A 88 -0.37 -0.55 -3.75
CA LEU A 88 0.95 -0.27 -4.33
C LEU A 88 2.00 -1.31 -3.94
N VAL A 89 1.95 -1.85 -2.72
CA VAL A 89 2.89 -2.88 -2.25
C VAL A 89 2.89 -4.14 -3.13
N PRO A 90 1.74 -4.80 -3.41
CA PRO A 90 1.73 -5.96 -4.30
C PRO A 90 2.08 -5.58 -5.75
N ARG A 91 1.69 -4.38 -6.22
CA ARG A 91 2.07 -3.90 -7.56
C ARG A 91 3.58 -3.72 -7.68
N PHE A 92 4.24 -3.18 -6.67
CA PHE A 92 5.69 -3.02 -6.63
C PHE A 92 6.40 -4.37 -6.63
N LYS A 93 5.94 -5.35 -5.83
CA LYS A 93 6.47 -6.73 -5.87
C LYS A 93 6.30 -7.38 -7.24
N ALA A 94 5.19 -7.13 -7.93
CA ALA A 94 4.97 -7.64 -9.28
C ALA A 94 5.87 -6.96 -10.32
N LEU A 95 6.14 -5.65 -10.15
CA LEU A 95 7.06 -4.89 -10.98
C LEU A 95 8.49 -5.40 -10.81
N ASP A 96 8.94 -5.62 -9.58
CA ASP A 96 10.27 -6.15 -9.25
C ASP A 96 10.56 -7.48 -9.97
N LYS A 97 9.61 -8.42 -9.96
CA LYS A 97 9.74 -9.68 -10.71
C LYS A 97 9.88 -9.50 -12.23
N LYS A 98 9.19 -8.51 -12.79
CA LYS A 98 9.31 -8.18 -14.23
C LYS A 98 10.67 -7.58 -14.52
N THR A 99 11.13 -6.68 -13.66
CA THR A 99 12.46 -6.07 -13.74
C THR A 99 13.55 -7.12 -13.66
N GLU A 100 13.46 -8.07 -12.73
CA GLU A 100 14.43 -9.17 -12.61
C GLU A 100 14.52 -9.98 -13.90
N LYS A 101 13.37 -10.27 -14.54
CA LYS A 101 13.33 -10.96 -15.84
C LYS A 101 14.02 -10.15 -16.94
N LEU A 102 13.76 -8.84 -17.01
CA LEU A 102 14.40 -7.94 -17.98
C LEU A 102 15.91 -7.87 -17.74
N PHE A 103 16.32 -7.78 -16.48
CA PHE A 103 17.72 -7.69 -16.09
C PHE A 103 18.47 -8.97 -16.44
N LYS A 104 17.89 -10.16 -16.17
CA LYS A 104 18.47 -11.45 -16.59
C LYS A 104 18.55 -11.59 -18.11
N TYR A 105 17.63 -10.99 -18.85
CA TYR A 105 17.67 -10.98 -20.30
C TYR A 105 18.83 -10.12 -20.83
N TYR A 106 19.02 -8.93 -20.25
CA TYR A 106 20.04 -7.95 -20.64
C TYR A 106 21.44 -8.30 -20.13
N PHE A 107 21.58 -8.56 -18.82
CA PHE A 107 22.82 -8.92 -18.16
C PHE A 107 22.97 -10.45 -18.09
N GLY A 108 23.88 -11.00 -18.89
CA GLY A 108 24.19 -12.43 -18.92
C GLY A 108 23.18 -13.30 -19.70
N GLY A 109 22.17 -12.67 -20.30
CA GLY A 109 21.21 -13.32 -21.18
C GLY A 109 21.52 -13.14 -22.66
N PRO A 110 20.61 -13.59 -23.55
CA PRO A 110 20.84 -13.58 -24.99
C PRO A 110 20.59 -12.22 -25.66
N TRP A 111 20.37 -11.14 -24.90
CA TRP A 111 19.97 -9.82 -25.42
C TRP A 111 20.83 -9.34 -26.59
N MET A 112 22.16 -9.37 -26.46
CA MET A 112 23.06 -8.90 -27.52
C MET A 112 22.87 -9.68 -28.83
N SER A 113 22.88 -11.01 -28.74
CA SER A 113 22.71 -11.88 -29.91
C SER A 113 21.33 -11.72 -30.57
N HIS A 114 20.29 -11.51 -29.77
CA HIS A 114 18.93 -11.27 -30.29
C HIS A 114 18.83 -9.90 -30.97
N ARG A 115 19.46 -8.88 -30.38
CA ARG A 115 19.52 -7.52 -30.95
C ARG A 115 20.19 -7.54 -32.32
N GLU A 116 21.37 -8.14 -32.43
CA GLU A 116 22.13 -8.26 -33.68
C GLU A 116 21.30 -8.99 -34.76
N ARG A 117 20.78 -10.18 -34.43
CA ARG A 117 19.97 -10.98 -35.34
C ARG A 117 18.73 -10.23 -35.84
N ILE A 118 18.04 -9.54 -34.94
CA ILE A 118 16.85 -8.77 -35.30
C ILE A 118 17.21 -7.56 -36.17
N PHE A 119 18.33 -6.89 -35.89
CA PHE A 119 18.82 -5.79 -36.71
C PHE A 119 19.14 -6.24 -38.15
N GLU A 120 19.69 -7.44 -38.32
CA GLU A 120 19.98 -8.05 -39.61
C GLU A 120 18.72 -8.53 -40.35
N GLU A 121 17.86 -9.31 -39.69
CA GLU A 121 16.70 -9.95 -40.34
C GLU A 121 15.48 -9.02 -40.46
N ARG A 122 15.35 -8.04 -39.55
CA ARG A 122 14.18 -7.15 -39.42
C ARG A 122 14.59 -5.73 -38.96
N PRO A 123 15.32 -4.96 -39.80
CA PRO A 123 15.88 -3.66 -39.42
C PRO A 123 14.83 -2.62 -38.98
N ASN A 124 13.56 -2.80 -39.37
CA ASN A 124 12.46 -1.91 -39.01
C ASN A 124 11.67 -2.40 -37.77
N SER A 125 12.16 -3.40 -37.04
CA SER A 125 11.48 -3.87 -35.84
C SER A 125 11.73 -2.91 -34.66
N GLY A 126 10.65 -2.30 -34.17
CA GLY A 126 10.69 -1.27 -33.11
C GLY A 126 10.62 -1.83 -31.70
N TYR A 127 11.39 -2.88 -31.36
CA TYR A 127 11.36 -3.44 -30.02
C TYR A 127 12.23 -2.61 -29.05
N ASN A 128 11.58 -1.83 -28.18
CA ASN A 128 12.27 -0.99 -27.18
C ASN A 128 13.27 -1.77 -26.32
N VAL A 129 12.95 -3.02 -25.97
CA VAL A 129 13.79 -3.89 -25.12
C VAL A 129 15.16 -4.20 -25.74
N LEU A 130 15.35 -3.98 -27.05
CA LEU A 130 16.62 -4.15 -27.76
C LEU A 130 17.42 -2.84 -27.86
N GLY A 131 16.86 -1.73 -27.37
CA GLY A 131 17.60 -0.48 -27.19
C GLY A 131 18.71 -0.66 -26.16
N GLU A 132 19.86 -0.03 -26.40
CA GLU A 132 21.05 -0.16 -25.57
C GLU A 132 20.80 0.29 -24.13
N ASP A 133 20.10 1.42 -23.96
CA ASP A 133 19.87 2.03 -22.65
C ASP A 133 18.51 1.67 -22.05
N CYS A 134 17.57 1.11 -22.81
CA CYS A 134 16.17 1.00 -22.39
C CYS A 134 15.97 0.23 -21.06
N ILE A 135 16.66 -0.92 -20.90
CA ILE A 135 16.55 -1.71 -19.66
C ILE A 135 17.34 -1.07 -18.53
N PHE A 136 18.47 -0.44 -18.84
CA PHE A 136 19.32 0.23 -17.87
C PHE A 136 18.63 1.46 -17.27
N ASP A 137 18.07 2.32 -18.11
CA ASP A 137 17.31 3.51 -17.72
C ASP A 137 16.09 3.14 -16.87
N PHE A 138 15.32 2.14 -17.33
CA PHE A 138 14.18 1.62 -16.57
C PHE A 138 14.57 1.15 -15.16
N TYR A 139 15.71 0.48 -15.03
CA TYR A 139 16.22 0.06 -13.72
C TYR A 139 16.66 1.24 -12.85
N GLY A 140 17.28 2.25 -13.46
CA GLY A 140 17.60 3.53 -12.82
C GLY A 140 16.36 4.22 -12.26
N ASP A 141 15.30 4.33 -13.06
CA ASP A 141 14.02 4.93 -12.67
C ASP A 141 13.36 4.18 -11.51
N LEU A 142 13.34 2.85 -11.58
CA LEU A 142 12.78 2.03 -10.50
C LEU A 142 13.54 2.23 -9.18
N ASN A 143 14.87 2.27 -9.23
CA ASN A 143 15.70 2.53 -8.05
C ASN A 143 15.48 3.93 -7.48
N ASN A 144 15.35 4.94 -8.34
CA ASN A 144 15.07 6.30 -7.91
C ASN A 144 13.70 6.40 -7.22
N LEU A 145 12.68 5.78 -7.81
CA LEU A 145 11.34 5.70 -7.22
C LEU A 145 11.37 4.99 -5.85
N ALA A 146 12.09 3.87 -5.73
CA ALA A 146 12.22 3.14 -4.47
C ALA A 146 12.88 3.99 -3.38
N LYS A 147 13.94 4.75 -3.73
CA LYS A 147 14.62 5.66 -2.79
C LYS A 147 13.72 6.82 -2.36
N GLN A 148 12.94 7.40 -3.28
CA GLN A 148 11.97 8.44 -2.96
C GLN A 148 10.93 7.92 -1.98
N ASN A 149 10.34 6.75 -2.25
CA ASN A 149 9.38 6.13 -1.33
C ASN A 149 9.98 5.86 0.06
N LEU A 150 11.22 5.35 0.11
CA LEU A 150 11.91 5.12 1.39
C LEU A 150 12.11 6.44 2.16
N LYS A 151 12.49 7.52 1.47
CA LYS A 151 12.67 8.85 2.08
C LYS A 151 11.36 9.36 2.68
N GLU A 152 10.26 9.34 1.92
CA GLU A 152 8.96 9.83 2.41
C GLU A 152 8.46 9.00 3.60
N MET A 153 8.60 7.67 3.55
CA MET A 153 8.24 6.80 4.66
C MET A 153 9.11 7.03 5.90
N THR A 154 10.39 7.31 5.71
CA THR A 154 11.29 7.67 6.82
C THR A 154 10.82 8.97 7.47
N LEU A 155 10.58 10.02 6.67
CA LEU A 155 10.08 11.30 7.18
C LEU A 155 8.77 11.12 7.95
N TYR A 156 7.82 10.37 7.41
CA TYR A 156 6.56 10.05 8.07
C TYR A 156 6.75 9.41 9.46
N LEU A 157 7.70 8.49 9.59
CA LEU A 157 7.97 7.76 10.83
C LEU A 157 8.83 8.56 11.83
N THR A 158 9.69 9.46 11.36
CA THR A 158 10.64 10.19 12.21
C THR A 158 10.15 11.55 12.66
N ASP A 159 9.34 12.23 11.84
CA ASP A 159 8.87 13.60 12.13
C ASP A 159 7.62 13.61 13.02
N LYS A 160 6.91 12.49 13.13
CA LYS A 160 5.76 12.33 14.04
C LYS A 160 6.16 11.96 15.47
N LYS A 161 7.13 12.66 16.05
CA LYS A 161 7.56 12.41 17.44
C LYS A 161 6.55 12.79 18.52
N ASP A 162 5.47 13.49 18.17
CA ASP A 162 4.57 14.14 19.15
C ASP A 162 3.07 13.81 18.93
N PHE A 163 2.73 12.59 18.50
CA PHE A 163 1.35 12.08 18.58
C PHE A 163 1.24 10.92 19.57
#